data_AF-A0A699VVS1-F1
#
_entry.id   AF-A0A699VVS1-F1
#
_cell.length_a   1.000
_cell.length_b   1.000
_cell.length_c   1.000
_cell.angle_alpha   90.00
_cell.angle_beta   90.00
_cell.angle_gamma   90.00
#
_symmetry.space_group_name_H-M   'P 1'
#
loop_
_entity.id
_entity.type
_entity.pdbx_description
1 polymer ?
#
loop_
_entity_poly.entity_id
_entity_poly.type
_entity_poly.pdbx_seq_one_letter_code
_entity_poly.pdbx_strand_id
1 'polypeptide(L)'
;KYEVRIIFYDVKPDVVRKQKGSYAEAFRYHGNSNSAEVSKWKEALSKAADLSGFDLQDMTNGYESKFIDCISKDILVKLCDGPLHVGENLVGIDFHFDKLNLSRFIGSDKVNMIGICGISGIGKTTLA
;
A
#
# COMPACT_ATOMS: atom_id res chain seq x y z
N LYS A 1 14.70 -6.37 -6.60
CA LYS A 1 15.04 -5.89 -5.24
C LYS A 1 13.78 -6.07 -4.39
N TYR A 2 13.86 -6.77 -3.26
CA TYR A 2 12.71 -6.95 -2.38
C TYR A 2 12.65 -5.80 -1.37
N GLU A 3 11.45 -5.31 -1.07
CA GLU A 3 11.20 -4.34 -0.01
C GLU A 3 10.39 -5.03 1.10
N VAL A 4 10.76 -4.76 2.36
CA VAL A 4 10.03 -5.24 3.55
C VAL A 4 9.58 -4.00 4.32
N ARG A 5 8.32 -3.97 4.73
CA ARG A 5 7.76 -2.96 5.65
C ARG A 5 7.09 -3.63 6.82
N ILE A 6 7.29 -3.07 8.01
CA ILE A 6 6.71 -3.60 9.24
C ILE A 6 5.41 -2.86 9.57
N ILE A 7 4.42 -3.59 10.06
CA ILE A 7 3.14 -3.04 10.51
C ILE A 7 3.06 -3.21 12.02
N PHE A 8 3.03 -2.09 12.73
CA PHE A 8 2.86 -1.98 14.16
C PHE A 8 1.38 -1.66 14.44
N TYR A 9 0.58 -2.72 14.60
CA TYR A 9 -0.87 -2.59 14.73
C TYR A 9 -1.30 -2.12 16.12
N ASP A 10 -0.92 -2.81 17.19
CA ASP A 10 -1.24 -2.37 18.57
C ASP A 10 -0.03 -2.52 19.50
N VAL A 11 1.14 -2.17 18.97
CA VAL A 11 2.40 -2.27 19.70
C VAL A 11 3.34 -1.19 19.21
N LYS A 12 4.02 -0.48 20.12
CA LYS A 12 5.01 0.51 19.73
C LYS A 12 6.31 -0.15 19.23
N PRO A 13 6.98 0.42 18.21
CA PRO A 13 8.26 -0.08 17.71
C PRO A 13 9.31 -0.28 18.81
N ASP A 14 9.37 0.60 19.82
CA ASP A 14 10.32 0.47 20.93
C ASP A 14 10.09 -0.79 21.77
N VAL A 15 8.83 -1.20 21.93
CA VAL A 15 8.46 -2.41 22.69
C VAL A 15 8.96 -3.64 21.94
N VAL A 16 8.78 -3.69 20.62
CA VAL A 16 9.27 -4.79 19.77
C VAL A 16 10.80 -4.79 19.71
N ARG A 17 11.44 -3.63 19.52
CA ARG A 17 12.90 -3.48 19.41
C ARG A 17 13.63 -3.90 20.68
N LYS A 18 13.09 -3.55 21.84
CA LYS A 18 13.68 -3.90 23.15
C LYS A 18 13.05 -5.16 23.76
N GLN A 19 12.15 -5.82 23.02
CA GLN A 19 11.41 -7.01 23.43
C GLN A 19 10.84 -6.89 24.86
N LYS A 20 10.16 -5.77 25.15
CA LYS A 20 9.54 -5.49 26.47
C LYS A 20 8.17 -6.15 26.61
N GLY A 21 7.66 -6.22 27.83
CA GLY A 21 6.32 -6.74 28.12
C GLY A 21 6.18 -8.22 27.76
N SER A 22 5.12 -8.57 27.04
CA SER A 22 4.79 -9.95 26.66
C SER A 22 5.91 -10.66 25.88
N TYR A 23 6.72 -9.92 25.11
CA TYR A 23 7.88 -10.47 24.40
C TYR A 23 8.93 -11.00 25.39
N ALA A 24 9.23 -10.25 26.45
CA ALA A 24 10.20 -10.68 27.47
C ALA A 24 9.73 -11.95 28.18
N GLU A 25 8.44 -12.02 28.51
CA GLU A 25 7.83 -13.19 29.16
C GLU A 25 7.90 -14.43 28.26
N ALA A 26 7.55 -14.28 26.97
CA ALA A 26 7.64 -15.35 25.98
C ALA A 26 9.09 -15.86 25.83
N PHE A 27 10.07 -14.96 25.75
CA PHE A 27 11.47 -15.37 25.66
C PHE A 27 12.00 -16.04 26.92
N ARG A 28 11.53 -15.65 28.11
CA ARG A 28 11.87 -16.35 29.36
C ARG A 28 11.33 -17.77 29.36
N TYR A 29 10.09 -17.95 28.89
CA TYR A 29 9.47 -19.27 28.80
C TYR A 29 10.22 -20.19 27.81
N HIS A 30 10.58 -19.68 26.63
CA HIS A 30 11.27 -20.48 25.60
C HIS A 30 12.79 -20.62 25.82
N GLY A 31 13.40 -19.77 26.66
CA GLY A 31 14.85 -19.70 26.86
C GLY A 31 15.48 -20.95 27.46
N ASN A 32 14.72 -21.75 28.21
CA ASN A 32 15.25 -22.93 28.90
C ASN A 32 15.60 -24.09 27.95
N SER A 33 14.89 -24.22 26.83
CA SER A 33 15.09 -25.33 25.88
C SER A 33 15.63 -24.89 24.52
N ASN A 34 15.49 -23.60 24.17
CA ASN A 34 15.79 -23.08 22.83
C ASN A 34 16.71 -21.86 22.85
N SER A 35 17.69 -21.83 23.76
CA SER A 35 18.53 -20.64 24.02
C SER A 35 19.20 -20.06 22.75
N ALA A 36 19.71 -20.92 21.87
CA ALA A 36 20.32 -20.50 20.60
C ALA A 36 19.32 -19.85 19.63
N GLU A 37 18.11 -20.40 19.52
CA GLU A 37 17.06 -19.87 18.65
C GLU A 37 16.47 -18.57 19.22
N VAL A 38 16.28 -18.51 20.54
CA VAL A 38 15.83 -17.29 21.22
C VAL A 38 16.77 -16.11 20.96
N SER A 39 18.09 -16.34 20.90
CA SER A 39 19.04 -15.29 20.54
C SER A 39 18.81 -14.77 19.12
N LYS A 40 18.62 -15.67 18.14
CA LYS A 40 18.36 -15.30 16.74
C LYS A 40 17.03 -14.57 16.58
N TRP A 41 15.98 -15.00 17.29
CA TRP A 41 14.66 -14.36 17.23
C TRP A 41 14.69 -12.96 17.81
N LYS A 42 15.40 -12.74 18.93
CA LYS A 42 15.60 -11.40 19.51
C LYS A 42 16.31 -10.47 18.52
N GLU A 43 17.39 -10.95 17.92
CA GLU A 43 18.11 -10.17 16.91
C GLU A 43 17.24 -9.85 15.70
N ALA A 44 16.48 -10.84 15.19
CA ALA A 44 15.58 -10.66 14.06
C ALA A 44 14.46 -9.64 14.35
N LEU A 45 13.84 -9.70 15.54
CA LEU A 45 12.82 -8.74 15.95
C LEU A 45 13.39 -7.32 16.12
N SER A 46 14.59 -7.19 16.68
CA SER A 46 15.26 -5.88 16.77
C SER A 46 15.53 -5.31 15.39
N LYS A 47 16.09 -6.11 14.48
CA LYS A 47 16.36 -5.71 13.09
C LYS A 47 15.08 -5.35 12.34
N ALA A 48 14.02 -6.13 12.51
CA ALA A 48 12.72 -5.83 11.91
C ALA A 48 12.18 -4.50 12.43
N ALA A 49 12.25 -4.26 13.75
CA ALA A 49 11.75 -3.02 14.36
C ALA A 49 12.53 -1.74 13.94
N ASP A 50 13.71 -1.91 13.35
CA ASP A 50 14.51 -0.81 12.78
C ASP A 50 14.22 -0.56 11.29
N LEU A 51 13.46 -1.44 10.64
CA LEU A 51 12.99 -1.20 9.27
C LEU A 51 11.89 -0.14 9.26
N SER A 52 11.79 0.59 8.15
CA SER A 52 10.68 1.50 7.90
C SER A 52 9.34 0.75 7.92
N GLY A 53 8.34 1.37 8.53
CA GLY A 53 7.06 0.72 8.75
C GLY A 53 5.94 1.70 9.07
N PHE A 54 4.80 1.14 9.45
CA PHE A 54 3.57 1.86 9.74
C PHE A 54 3.18 1.62 11.19
N ASP A 55 2.90 2.68 11.95
CA ASP A 55 2.43 2.61 13.34
C ASP A 55 1.00 3.12 13.41
N LEU A 56 0.06 2.27 13.83
CA LEU A 56 -1.37 2.58 13.86
C LEU A 56 -1.65 3.82 14.70
N GLN A 57 -1.03 3.89 15.88
CA GLN A 57 -1.25 4.95 16.85
C GLN A 57 -0.68 6.28 16.36
N ASP A 58 0.57 6.31 15.87
CA ASP A 58 1.22 7.56 15.43
C ASP A 58 0.68 8.08 14.09
N MET A 59 0.32 7.18 13.17
CA MET A 59 -0.16 7.61 11.84
C MET A 59 -1.64 7.99 11.84
N THR A 60 -2.45 7.29 12.63
CA THR A 60 -3.91 7.40 12.52
C THR A 60 -4.61 7.44 13.86
N ASN A 61 -3.91 7.62 14.98
CA ASN A 61 -4.52 7.67 16.32
C ASN A 61 -5.44 6.48 16.62
N GLY A 62 -5.08 5.28 16.15
CA GLY A 62 -5.90 4.08 16.35
C GLY A 62 -7.00 3.83 15.31
N TYR A 63 -7.24 4.74 14.35
CA TYR A 63 -8.29 4.56 13.35
C TYR A 63 -7.88 3.55 12.25
N GLU A 64 -8.19 2.28 12.49
CA GLU A 64 -7.82 1.15 11.62
C GLU A 64 -8.22 1.33 10.15
N SER A 65 -9.41 1.87 9.88
CA SER A 65 -9.87 2.07 8.49
C SER A 65 -8.98 3.05 7.73
N LYS A 66 -8.56 4.14 8.38
CA LYS A 66 -7.61 5.10 7.81
C LYS A 66 -6.22 4.48 7.65
N PHE A 67 -5.83 3.64 8.60
CA PHE A 67 -4.54 2.96 8.58
C PHE A 67 -4.41 1.98 7.42
N ILE A 68 -5.44 1.16 7.21
CA ILE A 68 -5.54 0.24 6.08
C ILE A 68 -5.50 1.03 4.77
N ASP A 69 -6.28 2.11 4.64
CA ASP A 69 -6.29 2.96 3.45
C ASP A 69 -4.89 3.57 3.16
N CYS A 70 -4.19 4.05 4.18
CA CYS A 70 -2.80 4.53 4.05
C CYS A 70 -1.84 3.44 3.55
N ILE A 71 -1.91 2.23 4.12
CA ILE A 71 -1.07 1.10 3.72
C ILE A 71 -1.39 0.67 2.28
N SER A 72 -2.67 0.53 1.93
CA SER A 72 -3.11 0.15 0.59
C SER A 72 -2.63 1.16 -0.45
N LYS A 73 -2.71 2.46 -0.16
CA LYS A 73 -2.20 3.51 -1.06
C LYS A 73 -0.69 3.44 -1.23
N ASP A 74 0.09 3.25 -0.17
CA ASP A 74 1.55 3.12 -0.27
C ASP A 74 1.96 1.90 -1.11
N ILE A 75 1.28 0.76 -0.90
CA ILE A 75 1.51 -0.45 -1.69
C ILE A 75 1.16 -0.19 -3.16
N LEU A 76 0.00 0.42 -3.42
CA LEU A 76 -0.45 0.73 -4.78
C LEU A 76 0.56 1.62 -5.51
N VAL A 77 1.00 2.71 -4.87
CA VAL A 77 1.97 3.66 -5.46
C VAL A 77 3.30 3.00 -5.83
N LYS A 78 3.75 2.01 -5.06
CA LYS A 78 5.00 1.31 -5.34
C LYS A 78 4.89 0.19 -6.36
N LEU A 79 3.73 -0.47 -6.42
CA LEU A 79 3.49 -1.56 -7.36
C LEU A 79 3.05 -1.03 -8.73
N CYS A 80 2.38 0.13 -8.77
CA CYS A 80 2.00 0.78 -10.00
C CYS A 80 3.18 1.57 -10.58
N ASP A 81 3.72 1.08 -11.69
CA ASP A 81 4.76 1.76 -12.48
C ASP A 81 4.14 2.81 -13.43
N GLY A 82 3.28 3.67 -12.88
CA GLY A 82 2.54 4.69 -13.63
C GLY A 82 1.28 4.17 -14.34
N PRO A 83 0.68 5.00 -15.22
CA PRO A 83 -0.47 4.58 -16.03
C PRO A 83 -0.10 3.37 -16.90
N LEU A 84 -1.08 2.52 -17.20
CA LEU A 84 -0.90 1.46 -18.21
C LEU A 84 -0.28 2.06 -19.47
N HIS A 85 0.82 1.48 -19.96
CA HIS A 85 1.43 1.94 -21.20
C HIS A 85 0.49 1.65 -22.37
N VAL A 86 -0.20 2.69 -22.85
CA VAL A 86 -1.19 2.60 -23.94
C VAL A 86 -0.53 2.60 -25.33
N GLY A 87 0.80 2.80 -25.39
CA GLY A 87 1.61 2.84 -26.62
C GLY A 87 2.22 4.23 -26.86
N GLU A 88 3.34 4.29 -27.60
CA GLU A 88 4.06 5.55 -27.89
C GLU A 88 3.49 6.32 -29.10
N ASN A 89 2.78 5.64 -30.01
CA ASN A 89 2.31 6.19 -31.28
C ASN A 89 0.83 6.56 -31.26
N LEU A 90 0.40 7.23 -30.18
CA LEU A 90 -0.98 7.68 -30.03
C LEU A 90 -1.17 9.01 -30.76
N VAL A 91 -2.14 9.07 -31.68
CA VAL A 91 -2.45 10.26 -32.47
C VAL A 91 -3.88 10.70 -32.18
N GLY A 92 -4.06 11.98 -31.86
CA GLY A 92 -5.39 12.60 -31.73
C GLY A 92 -6.15 12.27 -30.46
N ILE A 93 -5.52 11.67 -29.44
CA ILE A 93 -6.16 11.36 -28.15
C ILE A 93 -6.69 12.63 -27.48
N ASP A 94 -5.88 13.69 -27.43
CA ASP A 94 -6.29 14.96 -26.79
C ASP A 94 -7.57 15.52 -27.40
N PHE A 95 -7.68 15.49 -28.74
CA PHE A 95 -8.88 15.93 -29.45
C PHE A 95 -10.11 15.09 -29.08
N HIS A 96 -9.96 13.77 -28.99
CA HIS A 96 -11.04 12.89 -28.56
C HIS A 96 -11.42 13.12 -27.09
N PHE A 97 -10.44 13.39 -26.22
CA PHE A 97 -10.63 13.67 -24.81
C PHE A 97 -11.37 15.00 -24.58
N ASP A 98 -10.95 16.06 -25.29
CA ASP A 98 -11.62 17.36 -25.28
C ASP A 98 -13.06 17.25 -25.77
N LYS A 99 -13.30 16.43 -26.79
CA LYS A 99 -14.65 16.19 -27.32
C LYS A 99 -15.54 15.45 -26.32
N LEU A 100 -14.99 14.52 -25.53
CA LEU A 100 -15.74 13.87 -24.45
C LEU A 100 -16.15 14.89 -23.38
N ASN A 101 -15.34 15.94 -23.16
CA ASN A 101 -15.59 17.03 -22.22
C ASN A 101 -16.03 16.48 -20.85
N LEU A 102 -15.17 15.60 -20.30
CA LEU A 102 -15.42 14.81 -19.09
C LEU A 102 -15.47 15.66 -17.81
N SER A 103 -14.90 16.87 -17.85
CA SER A 103 -14.90 17.82 -16.74
C SER A 103 -16.30 18.13 -16.23
N ARG A 104 -17.32 18.08 -17.09
CA ARG A 104 -18.73 18.29 -16.73
C ARG A 104 -19.30 17.26 -15.75
N PHE A 105 -18.65 16.10 -15.64
CA PHE A 105 -19.09 15.01 -14.76
C PHE A 105 -18.38 15.03 -13.41
N ILE A 106 -17.29 15.81 -13.28
CA ILE A 106 -16.54 15.94 -12.03
C ILE A 106 -17.38 16.74 -11.03
N GLY A 107 -17.69 16.15 -9.87
CA GLY A 107 -18.48 16.78 -8.81
C GLY A 107 -20.01 16.66 -8.97
N SER A 108 -20.50 15.83 -9.89
CA SER A 108 -21.93 15.52 -10.01
C SER A 108 -22.36 14.49 -8.97
N ASP A 109 -23.42 14.76 -8.21
CA ASP A 109 -24.03 13.82 -7.25
C ASP A 109 -24.79 12.67 -7.94
N LYS A 110 -24.78 12.62 -9.27
CA LYS A 110 -25.50 11.62 -10.08
C LYS A 110 -24.54 10.61 -10.70
N VAL A 111 -25.00 9.36 -10.83
CA VAL A 111 -24.29 8.32 -11.57
C VAL A 111 -24.31 8.66 -13.06
N ASN A 112 -23.13 8.81 -13.67
CA ASN A 112 -22.96 9.09 -15.08
C ASN A 112 -22.36 7.88 -15.79
N MET A 113 -22.90 7.50 -16.95
CA MET A 113 -22.39 6.40 -17.77
C MET A 113 -21.93 6.94 -19.13
N ILE A 114 -20.77 6.51 -19.59
CA ILE A 114 -20.19 6.91 -20.88
C ILE A 114 -20.01 5.67 -21.75
N GLY A 115 -20.59 5.70 -22.94
CA GLY A 115 -20.41 4.66 -23.95
C GLY A 115 -19.47 5.15 -25.06
N ILE A 116 -18.42 4.39 -25.33
CA ILE A 116 -17.52 4.62 -26.47
C ILE A 116 -17.87 3.58 -27.54
N CYS A 117 -18.39 4.02 -28.68
CA CYS A 117 -18.81 3.15 -29.79
C CYS A 117 -18.12 3.53 -31.10
N GLY A 118 -18.01 2.56 -32.01
CA GLY A 118 -17.30 2.71 -33.28
C GLY A 118 -16.83 1.37 -33.84
N ILE A 119 -16.33 1.41 -35.07
CA ILE A 119 -15.88 0.22 -35.82
C ILE A 119 -14.74 -0.51 -35.08
N SER A 120 -14.52 -1.78 -35.38
CA SER A 120 -13.37 -2.54 -34.86
C SER A 120 -12.05 -1.83 -35.20
N GLY A 121 -11.06 -1.90 -34.30
CA GLY A 121 -9.73 -1.32 -34.51
C GLY A 121 -9.60 0.21 -34.42
N ILE A 122 -10.71 0.96 -34.27
CA ILE A 122 -10.67 2.45 -34.23
C ILE A 122 -10.05 3.06 -32.96
N GLY A 123 -9.57 2.23 -32.02
CA GLY A 123 -8.96 2.72 -30.79
C GLY A 123 -9.92 2.98 -29.61
N LYS A 124 -11.11 2.36 -29.57
CA LYS A 124 -12.06 2.51 -28.44
C LYS A 124 -11.44 2.14 -27.09
N THR A 125 -10.76 0.99 -27.03
CA THR A 125 -10.06 0.50 -25.83
C THR A 125 -8.82 1.32 -25.51
N THR A 126 -8.21 1.93 -26.52
CA THR A 126 -7.04 2.82 -26.38
C THR A 126 -7.44 4.18 -25.78
N LEU A 127 -8.65 4.65 -26.07
CA LEU A 127 -9.18 5.92 -25.56
C LEU A 127 -9.78 5.80 -24.15
N ALA A 128 -10.26 4.62 -23.76
CA ALA A 128 -10.90 4.33 -22.47
C ALA A 128 -9.87 4.17 -21.35
#